data_AF-A0A257Y676-F1
#
_entry.id   AF-A0A257Y676-F1
#
_cell.length_a   1.000
_cell.length_b   1.000
_cell.length_c   1.000
_cell.angle_alpha   90.00
_cell.angle_beta   90.00
_cell.angle_gamma   90.00
#
_symmetry.space_group_name_H-M   'P 1'
#
loop_
_entity.id
_entity.type
_entity.pdbx_description
1 polymer ?
#
loop_
_entity_poly.entity_id
_entity_poly.type
_entity_poly.pdbx_seq_one_letter_code
_entity_poly.pdbx_strand_id
1 'polypeptide(L)' 'MTRKITDENAIVVTDIQKSFHLPHERHSGIKQFIIGLFKHNRKKGYETQKVLKGISFEIKKGEF' A
#
# COMPACT_ATOMS: atom_id res chain seq x y z
N MET A 1 46.45 -14.76 -7.40
CA MET A 1 45.46 -14.47 -6.35
C MET A 1 44.19 -13.98 -7.01
N THR A 2 43.17 -14.82 -7.11
CA THR A 2 41.91 -14.49 -7.80
C THR A 2 41.00 -13.77 -6.80
N ARG A 3 40.69 -12.50 -7.05
CA ARG A 3 39.84 -11.67 -6.20
C ARG A 3 38.40 -12.18 -6.32
N LYS A 4 37.87 -12.83 -5.28
CA LYS A 4 36.42 -13.09 -5.17
C LYS A 4 35.73 -11.73 -5.14
N ILE A 5 35.01 -11.38 -6.20
CA ILE A 5 34.05 -10.28 -6.16
C ILE A 5 32.91 -10.82 -5.29
N THR A 6 32.88 -10.45 -4.02
CA THR A 6 31.74 -10.76 -3.17
C THR A 6 30.57 -9.95 -3.69
N ASP A 7 29.53 -10.66 -4.11
CA ASP A 7 28.26 -10.15 -4.63
C ASP A 7 27.45 -9.50 -3.50
N GLU A 8 28.03 -8.44 -2.92
CA GLU A 8 27.55 -7.81 -1.71
C GLU A 8 26.30 -6.99 -2.02
N ASN A 9 25.24 -7.28 -1.29
CA ASN A 9 24.00 -6.51 -1.35
C ASN A 9 24.28 -5.08 -0.86
N ALA A 10 23.97 -4.10 -1.70
CA ALA A 10 23.97 -2.68 -1.34
C ALA A 10 22.64 -2.28 -0.69
N ILE A 11 21.53 -2.76 -1.23
CA ILE A 11 20.18 -2.48 -0.72
C ILE A 11 19.39 -3.79 -0.71
N VAL A 12 18.71 -4.04 0.41
CA VAL A 12 17.78 -5.17 0.57
C VAL A 12 16.44 -4.61 1.00
N VAL A 13 15.41 -4.79 0.18
CA VAL A 13 14.05 -4.39 0.47
C VAL A 13 13.20 -5.65 0.60
N THR A 14 12.51 -5.78 1.73
CA THR A 14 11.64 -6.92 2.02
C THR A 14 10.22 -6.44 2.32
N ASP A 15 9.25 -7.04 1.63
CA ASP A 15 7.81 -6.86 1.81
C ASP A 15 7.37 -5.40 2.03
N ILE A 16 7.87 -4.46 1.22
CA ILE A 16 7.46 -3.07 1.39
C ILE A 16 6.03 -2.88 0.89
N GLN A 17 5.20 -2.35 1.78
CA GLN A 17 3.79 -2.10 1.56
C GLN A 17 3.48 -0.63 1.76
N LYS A 18 2.60 -0.10 0.91
CA LYS A 18 2.14 1.29 1.01
C LYS A 18 0.71 1.37 0.52
N SER A 19 -0.11 2.03 1.32
CA SER A 19 -1.52 2.25 1.02
C SER A 19 -1.95 3.65 1.42
N PHE A 20 -2.91 4.21 0.67
CA PHE A 20 -3.53 5.49 0.93
C PHE A 20 -5.01 5.31 1.23
N HIS A 21 -5.53 6.11 2.17
CA HIS A 21 -6.95 6.21 2.45
C HIS A 21 -7.47 7.47 1.80
N LEU A 22 -8.31 7.33 0.78
CA LEU A 22 -8.92 8.43 0.06
C LEU A 22 -10.33 8.66 0.60
N PRO A 23 -10.55 9.71 1.41
CA PRO A 23 -11.90 10.02 1.87
C PRO A 23 -12.77 10.35 0.67
N HIS A 24 -13.98 9.80 0.64
CA HIS A 24 -14.98 10.21 -0.34
C HIS A 24 -15.71 11.41 0.24
N GLU A 25 -15.84 12.50 -0.53
CA GLU A 25 -16.69 13.60 -0.13
C GLU A 25 -18.14 13.11 -0.06
N ARG A 26 -18.69 13.05 1.16
CA ARG A 26 -20.06 12.60 1.37
C ARG A 26 -21.03 13.73 1.02
N HIS A 27 -21.61 13.72 -0.17
CA HIS A 27 -22.92 14.33 -0.41
C HIS A 27 -24.03 13.47 0.22
N SER A 28 -23.88 13.05 1.48
CA SER A 28 -24.90 12.24 2.15
C SER A 28 -25.90 13.16 2.84
N GLY A 29 -26.93 13.57 2.09
CA GLY A 29 -28.12 14.17 2.68
C GLY A 29 -28.78 13.23 3.69
N ILE A 30 -29.60 13.78 4.58
CA ILE A 30 -30.33 13.09 5.67
C ILE A 30 -31.01 11.78 5.19
N LYS A 31 -31.46 11.73 3.94
CA LYS A 31 -32.08 10.55 3.31
C LYS A 31 -31.15 9.33 3.24
N GLN A 32 -29.85 9.50 2.99
CA GLN A 32 -28.91 8.40 2.87
C GLN A 32 -28.57 7.77 4.23
N PHE A 33 -28.65 8.56 5.31
CA PHE A 33 -28.41 8.11 6.68
C PHE A 33 -29.54 7.19 7.17
N ILE A 34 -30.79 7.54 6.87
CA ILE A 34 -31.97 6.73 7.23
C ILE A 34 -31.91 5.36 6.55
N ILE A 35 -31.56 5.31 5.26
CA ILE A 35 -31.42 4.05 4.51
C ILE A 35 -30.22 3.22 5.02
N GLY A 36 -29.15 3.88 5.47
CA GLY A 36 -27.93 3.24 5.96
C GLY A 36 -28.08 2.56 7.33
N LEU A 37 -29.01 3.00 8.19
CA LEU A 37 -29.26 2.39 9.50
C LEU A 37 -29.88 0.98 9.40
N PHE A 38 -30.66 0.71 8.35
CA PHE A 38 -31.27 -0.61 8.11
C PHE A 38 -30.32 -1.61 7.41
N LYS A 39 -29.20 -1.14 6.85
CA LYS A 39 -28.15 -2.01 6.28
C LYS A 39 -26.99 -2.11 7.26
N HIS A 40 -26.91 -3.25 7.95
CA HIS A 40 -25.86 -3.65 8.91
C HIS A 40 -24.41 -3.38 8.44
N ASN A 41 -24.16 -3.21 7.15
CA ASN A 41 -22.86 -2.82 6.60
C ASN A 41 -22.70 -1.30 6.51
N ARG A 42 -22.05 -0.71 7.52
CA ARG A 42 -21.49 0.65 7.45
C ARG A 42 -20.50 0.72 6.29
N LYS A 43 -20.91 1.26 5.14
CA LYS A 43 -19.98 1.54 4.03
C LYS A 43 -18.95 2.55 4.53
N LYS A 44 -17.66 2.16 4.55
CA LYS A 44 -16.55 3.03 4.94
C LYS A 44 -16.57 4.26 4.04
N GLY A 45 -16.48 5.46 4.63
CA GLY A 45 -16.54 6.74 3.89
C GLY A 45 -15.27 7.09 3.15
N TYR A 46 -14.41 6.11 2.91
CA TYR A 46 -13.11 6.26 2.30
C TYR A 46 -12.81 5.00 1.49
N GLU A 47 -12.08 5.18 0.40
CA GLU A 47 -11.51 4.11 -0.40
C GLU A 47 -10.06 3.85 0.04
N THR A 48 -9.63 2.59 0.06
CA THR A 48 -8.22 2.26 0.33
C THR A 48 -7.52 1.89 -0.96
N GLN A 49 -6.54 2.69 -1.37
CA GLN A 49 -5.68 2.41 -2.52
C GLN A 49 -4.39 1.73 -2.06
N LYS A 50 -4.14 0.50 -2.51
CA LYS A 50 -2.88 -0.22 -2.26
C LYS A 50 -1.90 0.05 -3.40
N VAL A 51 -0.87 0.87 -3.16
CA VAL A 51 0.10 1.29 -4.19
C VAL A 51 1.35 0.41 -4.24
N LEU A 52 1.82 -0.10 -3.10
CA LEU A 52 2.86 -1.13 -3.04
C LEU A 52 2.25 -2.37 -2.40
N LYS A 53 2.35 -3.50 -3.11
CA LYS A 53 1.70 -4.78 -2.77
C LYS A 53 2.72 -5.80 -2.25
N GLY A 54 3.60 -5.39 -1.34
CA GLY A 54 4.59 -6.29 -0.74
C GLY A 54 5.72 -6.64 -1.71
N ILE A 55 6.38 -5.62 -2.25
CA ILE A 55 7.50 -5.85 -3.16
C ILE A 55 8.77 -6.19 -2.36
N SER A 56 9.56 -7.13 -2.87
CA SER A 56 10.86 -7.50 -2.29
C SER A 56 11.89 -7.58 -3.39
N PHE A 57 13.06 -6.96 -3.18
CA PHE A 57 14.15 -6.98 -4.14
C PHE A 57 15.49 -6.66 -3.46
N GLU A 58 16.56 -7.05 -4.13
CA GLU A 58 17.93 -6.81 -3.72
C GLU A 58 18.66 -6.06 -4.83
N ILE A 59 19.54 -5.15 -4.45
CA ILE A 59 20.44 -4.41 -5.34
C ILE A 59 21.86 -4.74 -4.91
N LYS A 60 22.71 -5.13 -5.85
CA LYS A 60 24.13 -5.42 -5.63
C LYS A 60 24.98 -4.15 -5.71
N LYS A 61 26.11 -4.14 -5.04
CA LYS A 61 27.07 -3.04 -5.15
C LYS A 61 27.57 -2.91 -6.59
N GLY A 62 27.36 -1.74 -7.20
CA GLY A 62 27.77 -1.44 -8.58
C GLY A 62 26.66 -1.63 -9.62
N GLU A 63 25.49 -2.11 -9.21
CA GLU A 63 24.25 -1.80 -9.94
C GLU A 63 23.90 -0.35 -9.58
N PHE A 64 23.65 0.50 -10.60
CA PHE A 64 23.52 1.98 -10.60
C PHE A 64 24.76 2.79 -10.98
#